data_AF-D3AUN8-F1
#
_entry.id   AF-D3AUN8-F1
#
_cell.length_a   1.000
_cell.length_b   1.000
_cell.length_c   1.000
_cell.angle_alpha   90.00
_cell.angle_beta   90.00
_cell.angle_gamma   90.00
#
_symmetry.space_group_name_H-M   'P 1'
#
loop_
_entity.id
_entity.type
_entity.pdbx_description
1 polymer ?
#
loop_
_entity_poly.entity_id
_entity_poly.type
_entity_poly.pdbx_seq_one_letter_code
_entity_poly.pdbx_strand_id
1 'polypeptide(L)' 'VSTESARWGEFRTVFASSGHRGISHGDMIDLKREDYKGFDVVECYVQIVSELAGKGF' A
#
# COMPACT_ATOMS: atom_id res chain seq x y z
N VAL A 1 -8.97 4.87 10.71
CA VAL A 1 -9.42 4.08 9.54
C VAL A 1 -9.46 2.62 9.94
N SER A 2 -10.55 1.89 9.69
CA SER A 2 -10.62 0.43 9.87
C SER A 2 -10.46 -0.29 8.53
N THR A 3 -10.02 -1.55 8.55
CA THR A 3 -9.89 -2.38 7.33
C THR A 3 -11.20 -2.49 6.57
N GLU A 4 -12.32 -2.67 7.28
CA GLU A 4 -13.65 -2.74 6.68
C GLU A 4 -14.05 -1.42 6.02
N SER A 5 -13.79 -0.28 6.67
CA SER A 5 -14.09 1.04 6.10
C SER A 5 -13.23 1.42 4.89
N ALA A 6 -12.07 0.77 4.72
CA ALA A 6 -11.12 1.06 3.65
C ALA A 6 -11.39 0.26 2.36
N ARG A 7 -12.28 -0.74 2.39
CA ARG A 7 -12.62 -1.54 1.20
C ARG A 7 -13.54 -0.74 0.28
N TRP A 8 -13.09 -0.52 -0.96
CA TRP A 8 -13.87 0.19 -1.98
C TRP A 8 -13.53 -0.32 -3.38
N GLY A 9 -14.52 -0.39 -4.28
CA GLY A 9 -14.33 -0.80 -5.68
C GLY A 9 -13.80 -2.23 -5.84
N GLU A 10 -12.85 -2.42 -6.76
CA GLU A 10 -12.10 -3.67 -6.92
C GLU A 10 -11.07 -3.79 -5.79
N PHE A 11 -11.53 -4.26 -4.62
CA PHE A 11 -10.66 -4.48 -3.47
C PHE A 11 -9.52 -5.45 -3.83
N ARG A 12 -8.28 -5.03 -3.57
CA ARG A 12 -7.08 -5.81 -3.89
C ARG A 12 -6.53 -6.55 -2.68
N THR A 13 -6.07 -5.81 -1.67
CA THR A 13 -5.44 -6.39 -0.49
C THR A 13 -5.41 -5.41 0.68
N VAL A 14 -5.02 -5.90 1.86
CA VAL A 14 -4.58 -5.09 3.00
C VAL A 14 -3.08 -5.31 3.15
N PHE A 15 -2.30 -4.23 3.11
CA PHE A 15 -0.86 -4.32 3.33
C PHE A 15 -0.55 -4.65 4.78
N ALA A 16 0.38 -5.59 4.97
CA ALA A 16 0.92 -5.95 6.27
C ALA A 16 2.45 -6.01 6.19
N SER A 17 3.14 -5.55 7.23
CA SER A 17 4.59 -5.76 7.34
C SER A 17 4.87 -7.14 7.91
N SER A 18 6.02 -7.72 7.57
CA SER A 18 6.50 -8.98 8.14
C SER A 18 7.15 -8.84 9.53
N GLY A 19 7.25 -7.61 10.04
CA GLY A 19 7.86 -7.30 11.33
C GLY A 19 6.85 -7.14 12.47
N HIS A 20 7.33 -6.76 13.66
CA HIS A 20 6.49 -6.53 14.84
C HIS A 20 5.60 -5.27 14.75
N ARG A 21 5.93 -4.35 13.83
CA ARG A 21 5.18 -3.11 13.61
C ARG A 21 4.29 -3.26 12.37
N GLY A 22 3.00 -2.92 12.49
CA GLY A 22 2.09 -2.84 11.35
C GLY A 22 2.34 -1.62 10.45
N ILE A 23 1.65 -1.56 9.32
CA ILE A 23 1.71 -0.43 8.39
C ILE A 23 0.68 0.61 8.84
N SER A 24 1.15 1.83 9.08
CA SER A 24 0.31 2.96 9.45
C SER A 24 -0.29 3.66 8.23
N HIS A 25 -1.29 4.51 8.45
CA HIS A 25 -1.83 5.35 7.37
C HIS A 25 -0.79 6.32 6.82
N GLY A 26 0.14 6.81 7.65
CA GLY A 26 1.24 7.68 7.22
C GLY A 26 2.30 6.93 6.41
N ASP A 27 2.46 5.63 6.66
CA ASP A 27 3.43 4.80 5.95
C ASP A 27 2.98 4.62 4.48
N MET A 28 1.67 4.55 4.22
CA MET A 28 1.09 4.46 2.87
C MET A 28 1.30 5.72 2.00
N ILE A 29 1.68 6.85 2.58
CA ILE A 29 1.94 8.10 1.81
C ILE A 29 3.40 8.55 1.95
N ASP A 30 4.27 7.65 2.40
CA ASP A 30 5.68 7.92 2.67
C ASP A 30 5.92 9.15 3.56
N LEU A 31 5.07 9.35 4.58
CA LEU A 31 5.05 10.59 5.35
C LEU A 31 6.38 10.88 6.05
N LYS A 32 7.06 9.83 6.55
CA LYS A 32 8.30 9.95 7.33
C LYS A 32 9.56 9.72 6.52
N ARG A 33 9.46 9.23 5.27
CA ARG A 33 10.62 8.80 4.45
C ARG A 33 11.54 7.84 5.21
N GLU A 34 10.94 6.88 5.90
CA GLU A 34 11.64 5.83 6.62
C GLU A 34 11.55 4.53 5.79
N ASP A 35 12.65 3.80 5.68
CA ASP A 35 12.63 2.48 5.05
C ASP A 35 11.98 1.45 5.97
N TYR A 36 10.86 0.87 5.52
CA TYR A 36 10.14 -0.17 6.27
C TYR A 36 10.56 -1.55 5.78
N LYS A 37 11.20 -2.33 6.64
CA LYS A 37 11.57 -3.71 6.30
C LYS A 37 10.32 -4.51 5.93
N GLY A 38 10.33 -5.06 4.72
CA GLY A 38 9.25 -5.89 4.19
C GLY A 38 8.07 -5.10 3.59
N PHE A 39 8.16 -3.77 3.49
CA PHE A 39 7.15 -2.97 2.81
C PHE A 39 7.77 -1.74 2.13
N ASP A 40 7.74 -1.72 0.80
CA ASP A 40 8.12 -0.57 -0.01
C ASP A 40 6.87 0.09 -0.58
N VAL A 41 6.56 1.29 -0.10
CA VAL A 41 5.38 2.05 -0.50
C VAL A 41 5.52 2.62 -1.92
N VAL A 42 6.72 2.97 -2.35
CA VAL A 42 6.96 3.53 -3.68
C VAL A 42 6.76 2.43 -4.72
N GLU A 43 7.38 1.28 -4.51
CA GLU A 43 7.22 0.11 -5.39
C GLU A 43 5.75 -0.34 -5.42
N CYS A 44 5.04 -0.27 -4.28
CA CYS A 44 3.60 -0.54 -4.24
C CYS A 44 2.80 0.34 -5.22
N TYR A 45 3.05 1.65 -5.25
CA TYR A 45 2.37 2.54 -6.21
C TYR A 45 2.82 2.31 -7.66
N VAL A 46 4.09 1.98 -7.89
CA VAL A 46 4.60 1.61 -9.22
C VAL A 46 3.83 0.40 -9.77
N GLN A 47 3.64 -0.64 -8.96
CA GLN A 47 2.87 -1.83 -9.35
C GLN A 47 1.39 -1.49 -9.63
N ILE A 48 0.76 -0.65 -8.82
CA ILE A 48 -0.62 -0.19 -9.06
C ILE A 48 -0.74 0.52 -10.42
N VAL A 49 0.18 1.45 -10.73
CA VAL A 49 0.17 2.17 -12.00
C VAL A 49 0.47 1.23 -13.17
N SER A 50 1.41 0.30 -13.01
CA SER A 50 1.73 -0.70 -14.04
C SER A 50 0.52 -1.58 -14.37
N GLU A 51 -0.24 -2.02 -13.36
CA GLU A 51 -1.48 -2.77 -13.57
C GLU A 51 -2.55 -1.94 -14.29
N LEU A 52 -2.73 -0.67 -13.91
CA LEU A 52 -3.68 0.23 -14.55
C LEU A 52 -3.31 0.47 -16.02
N ALA A 53 -2.04 0.72 -16.30
CA ALA A 53 -1.53 0.86 -17.67
C ALA A 53 -1.76 -0.42 -18.49
N GLY A 54 -1.54 -1.60 -17.90
CA GLY A 54 -1.84 -2.90 -18.53
C GLY A 54 -3.33 -3.12 -18.83
N LYS A 55 -4.22 -2.48 -18.06
CA LYS A 55 -5.67 -2.46 -18.30
C LYS A 55 -6.08 -1.36 -19.31
N GLY A 56 -5.16 -0.51 -19.76
CA GLY A 56 -5.40 0.56 -20.73
C GLY A 56 -5.95 1.87 -20.14
N PHE A 57 -5.70 2.13 -18.85
CA PHE A 57 -6.00 3.42 -18.20
C PHE A 57 -4.87 4.43 -18.32
#